data_AF-A0A836GVP9-F1
#
_entry.id   AF-A0A836GVP9-F1
#
_cell.length_a   1.000
_cell.length_b   1.000
_cell.length_c   1.000
_cell.angle_alpha   90.00
_cell.angle_beta   90.00
_cell.angle_gamma   90.00
#
_symmetry.space_group_name_H-M   'P 1'
#
loop_
_entity.id
_entity.type
_entity.pdbx_description
1 polymer ?
#
loop_
_entity_poly.entity_id
_entity_poly.type
_entity_poly.pdbx_seq_one_letter_code
_entity_poly.pdbx_strand_id
1 'polypeptide(L)'
;MMRSSFVRKGASAVAGGAAVAGSNDLKMASLHKLLTGEVQFRNGALLKECNIEHNFGANWKADMELYAKSLPADQKKILERQIARVTLTRYTTRELAEYCGEGPEHVDAVAREANIAQAKAYAQLNGTEKLEAYVKAESRNAGWSDAEAKKFMDAVKSAM
;
A
#
# COMPACT_ATOMS: atom_id res chain seq x y z
N MET A 1 0.38 -37.31 9.96
CA MET A 1 -0.69 -37.42 10.99
C MET A 1 -0.04 -37.39 12.36
N MET A 2 -0.20 -36.30 13.11
CA MET A 2 -0.06 -36.31 14.58
C MET A 2 -0.98 -35.22 15.13
N ARG A 3 -2.11 -35.69 15.68
CA ARG A 3 -2.99 -34.96 16.59
C ARG A 3 -2.33 -35.01 17.97
N SER A 4 -2.35 -33.89 18.69
CA SER A 4 -2.66 -33.89 20.13
C SER A 4 -3.03 -32.48 20.59
N SER A 5 -4.14 -32.46 21.31
CA SER A 5 -4.94 -31.35 21.80
C SER A 5 -4.64 -30.98 23.26
N PHE A 6 -5.23 -29.85 23.69
CA PHE A 6 -5.50 -29.36 25.05
C PHE A 6 -4.47 -28.44 25.71
N VAL A 7 -4.77 -27.13 25.73
CA VAL A 7 -5.16 -26.42 26.97
C VAL A 7 -6.22 -25.36 26.62
N ARG A 8 -7.47 -25.63 27.01
CA ARG A 8 -8.52 -24.63 27.22
C ARG A 8 -8.14 -23.87 28.49
N LYS A 9 -8.03 -22.54 28.45
CA LYS A 9 -7.92 -21.71 29.66
C LYS A 9 -8.86 -20.51 29.55
N GLY A 10 -9.90 -20.55 30.39
CA GLY A 10 -10.53 -19.42 31.07
C GLY A 10 -11.14 -18.31 30.22
N ALA A 11 -12.47 -18.33 30.08
CA ALA A 11 -13.24 -17.13 29.84
C ALA A 11 -13.19 -16.21 31.08
N SER A 12 -12.52 -15.07 30.97
CA SER A 12 -12.78 -13.91 31.83
C SER A 12 -13.71 -12.98 31.08
N ALA A 13 -14.96 -12.95 31.52
CA ALA A 13 -15.93 -11.94 31.11
C ALA A 13 -15.45 -10.59 31.64
N VAL A 14 -14.97 -9.74 30.73
CA VAL A 14 -14.86 -8.30 30.99
C VAL A 14 -16.07 -7.68 30.31
N ALA A 15 -17.04 -7.26 31.12
CA ALA A 15 -18.13 -6.41 30.68
C ALA A 15 -17.54 -5.01 30.38
N GLY A 16 -16.97 -4.86 29.18
CA GLY A 16 -16.64 -3.57 28.60
C GLY A 16 -17.78 -3.16 27.69
N GLY A 17 -18.37 -2.00 27.95
CA GLY A 17 -19.49 -1.46 27.19
C GLY A 17 -19.27 -1.62 25.69
N ALA A 18 -20.16 -2.38 25.04
CA ALA A 18 -20.19 -2.50 23.61
C ALA A 18 -20.59 -1.13 23.03
N ALA A 19 -19.59 -0.29 22.78
CA ALA A 19 -19.72 0.72 21.75
C ALA A 19 -20.16 -0.04 20.49
N VAL A 20 -21.32 0.31 19.96
CA VAL A 20 -21.82 -0.25 18.71
C VAL A 20 -20.79 0.10 17.65
N ALA A 21 -19.95 -0.88 17.30
CA ALA A 21 -18.89 -0.73 16.32
C ALA A 21 -19.51 -0.14 15.04
N GLY A 22 -18.99 1.01 14.61
CA GLY A 22 -19.45 1.63 13.38
C GLY A 22 -19.19 0.70 12.19
N SER A 23 -19.89 0.90 11.08
CA SER A 23 -19.62 0.14 9.84
C SER A 23 -18.14 0.20 9.43
N ASN A 24 -17.44 1.30 9.76
CA ASN A 24 -16.01 1.45 9.52
C ASN A 24 -15.15 0.55 10.42
N ASP A 25 -15.56 0.30 11.66
CA ASP A 25 -14.81 -0.55 12.60
C ASP A 25 -14.85 -2.02 12.16
N LEU A 26 -16.00 -2.51 11.69
CA LEU A 26 -16.15 -3.86 11.14
C LEU A 26 -15.32 -4.05 9.86
N LYS A 27 -15.29 -3.00 9.03
CA LYS A 27 -14.50 -2.96 7.80
C LYS A 27 -12.99 -3.03 8.12
N MET A 28 -12.50 -2.21 9.04
CA MET A 28 -11.08 -2.21 9.44
C MET A 28 -10.69 -3.48 10.22
N ALA A 29 -11.58 -4.04 11.03
CA ALA A 29 -11.36 -5.35 11.66
C ALA A 29 -11.22 -6.47 10.61
N SER A 30 -11.98 -6.40 9.51
CA SER A 30 -11.86 -7.36 8.40
C SER A 30 -10.53 -7.18 7.64
N LEU A 31 -10.11 -5.93 7.41
CA LEU A 31 -8.82 -5.63 6.80
C LEU A 31 -7.65 -6.08 7.69
N HIS A 32 -7.74 -5.88 9.01
CA HIS A 32 -6.76 -6.37 9.96
C HIS A 32 -6.54 -7.89 9.82
N LYS A 33 -7.63 -8.68 9.75
CA LYS A 33 -7.56 -10.14 9.55
C LYS A 33 -6.93 -10.54 8.21
N LEU A 34 -7.19 -9.77 7.15
CA LEU A 34 -6.54 -9.98 5.85
C LEU A 34 -5.03 -9.72 5.95
N LEU A 35 -4.64 -8.61 6.58
CA LEU A 35 -3.24 -8.21 6.75
C LEU A 35 -2.45 -9.19 7.64
N THR A 36 -3.09 -9.77 8.67
CA THR A 36 -2.47 -10.77 9.55
C THR A 36 -2.52 -12.19 8.98
N GLY A 37 -3.21 -12.41 7.86
CA GLY A 37 -3.32 -13.71 7.20
C GLY A 37 -4.30 -14.68 7.88
N GLU A 38 -5.16 -14.20 8.78
CA GLU A 38 -6.24 -14.99 9.38
C GLU A 38 -7.32 -15.36 8.36
N VAL A 39 -7.53 -14.47 7.38
CA VAL A 39 -8.49 -14.67 6.29
C VAL A 39 -7.86 -14.29 4.95
N GLN A 40 -8.50 -14.72 3.86
CA GLN A 40 -8.12 -14.38 2.49
C GLN A 40 -9.28 -13.67 1.79
N PHE A 41 -8.98 -13.00 0.67
CA PHE A 41 -10.04 -12.48 -0.19
C PHE A 41 -10.91 -13.63 -0.72
N ARG A 42 -12.23 -13.45 -0.71
CA ARG A 42 -13.20 -14.50 -1.07
C ARG A 42 -13.07 -15.01 -2.50
N ASN A 43 -12.60 -14.16 -3.40
CA ASN A 43 -12.35 -14.48 -4.81
C ASN A 43 -10.96 -15.07 -5.08
N GLY A 44 -10.18 -15.37 -4.03
CA GLY A 44 -8.79 -15.84 -4.17
C GLY A 44 -7.83 -14.76 -4.68
N ALA A 45 -8.22 -13.49 -4.68
CA ALA A 45 -7.32 -12.41 -5.06
C ALA A 45 -6.13 -12.32 -4.11
N LEU A 46 -4.98 -11.95 -4.67
CA LEU A 46 -3.77 -11.72 -3.89
C LEU A 46 -3.92 -10.49 -2.98
N LEU A 47 -3.30 -10.55 -1.81
CA LEU A 47 -3.19 -9.40 -0.92
C LEU A 47 -2.20 -8.39 -1.50
N LYS A 48 -2.73 -7.43 -2.27
CA LYS A 48 -1.99 -6.33 -2.88
C LYS A 48 -2.66 -5.00 -2.55
N GLU A 49 -1.87 -3.93 -2.52
CA GLU A 49 -2.36 -2.57 -2.23
C GLU A 49 -3.51 -2.17 -3.15
N CYS A 50 -3.40 -2.39 -4.45
CA CYS A 50 -4.47 -2.10 -5.41
C CYS A 50 -5.78 -2.85 -5.14
N ASN A 51 -5.70 -4.12 -4.69
CA ASN A 51 -6.87 -4.91 -4.33
C ASN A 51 -7.48 -4.42 -3.00
N ILE A 52 -6.65 -3.98 -2.07
CA ILE A 52 -7.12 -3.39 -0.81
C ILE A 52 -7.81 -2.07 -1.09
N GLU A 53 -7.21 -1.17 -1.88
CA GLU A 53 -7.83 0.10 -2.25
C GLU A 53 -9.17 -0.10 -2.98
N HIS A 54 -9.27 -1.10 -3.86
CA HIS A 54 -10.53 -1.42 -4.52
C HIS A 54 -11.64 -1.83 -3.55
N ASN A 55 -11.33 -2.61 -2.51
CA ASN A 55 -12.32 -3.14 -1.56
C ASN A 55 -12.56 -2.23 -0.35
N PHE A 56 -11.54 -1.46 0.05
CA PHE A 56 -11.49 -0.69 1.30
C PHE A 56 -11.34 0.82 1.07
N GLY A 57 -11.14 1.27 -0.17
CA GLY A 57 -11.00 2.69 -0.53
C GLY A 57 -9.56 3.21 -0.41
N ALA A 58 -9.27 4.33 -1.08
CA ALA A 58 -7.94 4.94 -1.12
C ALA A 58 -7.39 5.37 0.26
N ASN A 59 -8.27 5.66 1.22
CA ASN A 59 -7.88 6.08 2.57
C ASN A 59 -7.63 4.92 3.55
N TRP A 60 -7.62 3.67 3.07
CA TRP A 60 -7.51 2.47 3.92
C TRP A 60 -6.33 2.53 4.89
N LYS A 61 -5.19 3.10 4.49
CA LYS A 61 -3.99 3.18 5.31
C LYS A 61 -4.19 4.10 6.52
N ALA A 62 -4.74 5.30 6.29
CA ALA A 62 -5.07 6.24 7.35
C ALA A 62 -6.14 5.67 8.29
N ASP A 63 -7.16 5.01 7.74
CA ASP A 63 -8.19 4.33 8.53
C ASP A 63 -7.59 3.21 9.40
N MET A 64 -6.64 2.44 8.87
CA MET A 64 -5.93 1.39 9.61
C MET A 64 -4.99 1.94 10.67
N GLU A 65 -4.33 3.07 10.44
CA GLU A 65 -3.50 3.76 11.44
C GLU A 65 -4.34 4.28 12.61
N LEU A 66 -5.55 4.77 12.34
CA LEU A 66 -6.51 5.14 13.38
C LEU A 66 -6.99 3.90 14.14
N TYR A 67 -7.37 2.84 13.43
CA TYR A 67 -7.77 1.56 14.02
C TYR A 67 -6.66 0.97 14.90
N ALA A 68 -5.40 1.06 14.49
CA ALA A 68 -4.24 0.55 15.22
C ALA A 68 -4.07 1.17 16.62
N LYS A 69 -4.62 2.37 16.87
CA LYS A 69 -4.61 3.02 18.19
C LYS A 69 -5.51 2.29 19.21
N SER A 70 -6.49 1.52 18.74
CA SER A 70 -7.36 0.70 19.58
C SER A 70 -6.76 -0.67 19.94
N LEU A 71 -5.64 -1.05 19.31
CA LEU A 71 -5.02 -2.36 19.50
C LEU A 71 -3.99 -2.35 20.64
N PRO A 72 -3.78 -3.51 21.30
CA PRO A 72 -2.63 -3.72 22.17
C PRO A 72 -1.30 -3.46 21.43
N ALA A 73 -0.27 -3.01 22.16
CA ALA A 73 1.01 -2.60 21.59
C ALA A 73 1.67 -3.67 20.69
N ASP A 74 1.59 -4.94 21.07
CA ASP A 74 2.17 -6.04 20.28
C ASP A 74 1.42 -6.26 18.95
N GLN A 75 0.10 -6.19 18.97
CA GLN A 75 -0.72 -6.32 17.76
C GLN A 75 -0.53 -5.10 16.84
N LYS A 76 -0.42 -3.90 17.42
CA LYS A 76 -0.11 -2.68 16.67
C LYS A 76 1.20 -2.81 15.88
N LYS A 77 2.29 -3.28 16.51
CA LYS A 77 3.58 -3.49 15.82
C LYS A 77 3.49 -4.52 14.69
N ILE A 78 2.70 -5.58 14.89
CA ILE A 78 2.47 -6.58 13.84
C ILE A 78 1.76 -5.91 12.66
N LEU A 79 0.68 -5.18 12.92
CA LEU A 79 -0.10 -4.49 11.90
C LEU A 79 0.73 -3.46 11.12
N GLU A 80 1.50 -2.62 11.80
CA GLU A 80 2.40 -1.62 11.18
C GLU A 80 3.37 -2.28 10.18
N ARG A 81 3.97 -3.43 10.56
CA ARG A 81 4.83 -4.20 9.68
C ARG A 81 4.09 -4.77 8.47
N GLN A 82 2.85 -5.23 8.63
CA GLN A 82 2.07 -5.75 7.50
C GLN A 82 1.64 -4.62 6.55
N ILE A 83 1.29 -3.45 7.08
CA ILE A 83 1.03 -2.26 6.27
C ILE A 83 2.26 -1.92 5.43
N ALA A 84 3.45 -1.86 6.03
CA ALA A 84 4.69 -1.59 5.31
C ALA A 84 4.96 -2.61 4.19
N ARG A 85 4.77 -3.91 4.46
CA ARG A 85 4.95 -4.98 3.46
C ARG A 85 3.95 -4.87 2.31
N VAL A 86 2.69 -4.59 2.62
CA VAL A 86 1.65 -4.42 1.60
C VAL A 86 1.90 -3.16 0.79
N THR A 87 2.40 -2.07 1.38
CA THR A 87 2.76 -0.86 0.62
C THR A 87 3.82 -1.15 -0.46
N LEU A 88 4.74 -2.09 -0.23
CA LEU A 88 5.70 -2.49 -1.27
C LEU A 88 5.02 -3.19 -2.47
N THR A 89 3.82 -3.75 -2.28
CA THR A 89 3.10 -4.47 -3.35
C THR A 89 2.43 -3.56 -4.38
N ARG A 90 2.48 -2.23 -4.20
CA ARG A 90 2.11 -1.29 -5.28
C ARG A 90 3.08 -1.33 -6.44
N TYR A 91 4.35 -1.64 -6.17
CA TYR A 91 5.35 -1.79 -7.19
C TYR A 91 5.14 -3.10 -7.95
N THR A 92 5.40 -3.07 -9.24
CA THR A 92 5.46 -4.29 -10.02
C THR A 92 6.68 -5.11 -9.61
N THR A 93 6.63 -6.43 -9.83
CA THR A 93 7.76 -7.31 -9.52
C THR A 93 9.05 -6.89 -10.25
N ARG A 94 8.93 -6.34 -11.46
CA ARG A 94 10.08 -5.83 -12.22
C ARG A 94 10.70 -4.61 -11.54
N GLU A 95 9.88 -3.63 -11.16
CA GLU A 95 10.36 -2.42 -10.49
C GLU A 95 10.97 -2.74 -9.13
N LEU A 96 10.42 -3.71 -8.38
CA LEU A 96 11.05 -4.16 -7.14
C LEU A 96 12.41 -4.80 -7.39
N ALA A 97 12.56 -5.60 -8.44
CA ALA A 97 13.85 -6.19 -8.78
C ALA A 97 14.90 -5.15 -9.20
N GLU A 98 14.46 -4.03 -9.79
CA GLU A 98 15.33 -2.98 -10.29
C GLU A 98 15.66 -1.92 -9.22
N TYR A 99 14.66 -1.51 -8.42
CA TYR A 99 14.76 -0.34 -7.55
C TYR A 99 14.88 -0.68 -6.06
N CYS A 100 14.64 -1.93 -5.63
CA CYS A 100 14.67 -2.31 -4.22
C CYS A 100 16.03 -2.87 -3.76
N GLY A 101 17.11 -2.68 -4.53
CA GLY A 101 18.45 -3.21 -4.22
C GLY A 101 19.04 -2.66 -2.91
N GLU A 102 18.76 -1.41 -2.59
CA GLU A 102 19.20 -0.74 -1.34
C GLU A 102 18.26 -1.01 -0.16
N GLY A 103 17.16 -1.73 -0.40
CA GLY A 103 16.16 -2.07 0.59
C GLY A 103 14.85 -1.28 0.44
N PRO A 104 13.81 -1.69 1.20
CA PRO A 104 12.45 -1.23 1.01
C PRO A 104 12.22 0.24 1.37
N GLU A 105 13.10 0.85 2.17
CA GLU A 105 12.99 2.27 2.55
C GLU A 105 13.47 3.22 1.43
N HIS A 106 14.27 2.71 0.49
CA HIS A 106 14.88 3.49 -0.59
C HIS A 106 14.13 3.36 -1.92
N VAL A 107 13.23 2.37 -2.05
CA VAL A 107 12.57 2.04 -3.32
C VAL A 107 11.86 3.24 -3.97
N ASP A 108 11.23 4.12 -3.17
CA ASP A 108 10.54 5.31 -3.68
C ASP A 108 11.50 6.33 -4.28
N ALA A 109 12.62 6.57 -3.61
CA ALA A 109 13.64 7.51 -4.07
C ALA A 109 14.32 6.98 -5.34
N VAL A 110 14.73 5.71 -5.34
CA VAL A 110 15.39 5.07 -6.48
C VAL A 110 14.45 5.01 -7.69
N ALA A 111 13.20 4.58 -7.51
CA ALA A 111 12.21 4.56 -8.59
C ALA A 111 11.95 5.96 -9.16
N ARG A 112 11.94 7.00 -8.30
CA ARG A 112 11.75 8.38 -8.72
C ARG A 112 12.92 8.88 -9.55
N GLU A 113 14.14 8.64 -9.13
CA GLU A 113 15.35 9.00 -9.87
C GLU A 113 15.41 8.31 -11.23
N ALA A 114 15.13 7.00 -11.27
CA ALA A 114 15.07 6.23 -12.50
C ALA A 114 14.03 6.78 -13.48
N ASN A 115 12.81 7.07 -13.00
CA ASN A 115 11.74 7.63 -13.83
C ASN A 115 12.10 9.02 -14.38
N ILE A 116 12.78 9.87 -13.59
CA ILE A 116 13.27 11.18 -14.08
C ILE A 116 14.34 10.98 -15.16
N ALA A 117 15.30 10.08 -14.94
CA ALA A 117 16.35 9.79 -15.92
C ALA A 117 15.77 9.26 -17.24
N GLN A 118 14.81 8.34 -17.17
CA GLN A 118 14.10 7.82 -18.34
C GLN A 118 13.32 8.92 -19.07
N ALA A 119 12.62 9.79 -18.34
CA ALA A 119 11.89 10.92 -18.92
C ALA A 119 12.83 11.92 -19.62
N LYS A 120 13.99 12.21 -19.02
CA LYS A 120 15.03 13.05 -19.64
C LYS A 120 15.54 12.45 -20.95
N ALA A 121 15.89 11.16 -20.94
CA ALA A 121 16.35 10.47 -22.14
C ALA A 121 15.28 10.48 -23.24
N TYR A 122 14.01 10.27 -22.86
CA TYR A 122 12.90 10.34 -23.80
C TYR A 122 12.72 11.76 -24.38
N ALA A 123 12.80 12.80 -23.56
CA ALA A 123 12.70 14.19 -24.00
C ALA A 123 13.84 14.60 -24.93
N GLN A 124 15.07 14.14 -24.68
CA GLN A 124 16.21 14.40 -25.55
C GLN A 124 16.03 13.80 -26.95
N LEU A 125 15.38 12.64 -27.05
CA LEU A 125 15.14 11.95 -28.33
C LEU A 125 13.89 12.46 -29.07
N ASN A 126 12.85 12.84 -28.33
CA ASN A 126 11.51 13.06 -28.89
C ASN A 126 11.00 14.50 -28.76
N GLY A 127 11.65 15.32 -27.95
CA GLY A 127 11.21 16.66 -27.58
C GLY A 127 10.27 16.68 -26.36
N THR A 128 10.26 17.80 -25.66
CA THR A 128 9.52 18.01 -24.40
C THR A 128 8.01 17.91 -24.58
N GLU A 129 7.46 18.37 -25.71
CA GLU A 129 6.01 18.29 -26.00
C GLU A 129 5.51 16.85 -26.06
N LYS A 130 6.29 15.95 -26.68
CA LYS A 130 5.95 14.52 -26.72
C LYS A 130 6.05 13.87 -25.34
N LEU A 131 7.01 14.29 -24.52
CA LEU A 131 7.09 13.83 -23.13
C LEU A 131 5.86 14.27 -22.34
N GLU A 132 5.44 15.53 -22.44
CA GLU A 132 4.27 16.05 -21.74
C GLU A 132 2.99 15.30 -22.12
N ALA A 133 2.79 15.05 -23.42
CA ALA A 133 1.66 14.25 -23.89
C ALA A 133 1.71 12.79 -23.38
N TYR A 134 2.90 12.18 -23.39
CA TYR A 134 3.11 10.83 -22.88
C TYR A 134 2.80 10.73 -21.38
N VAL A 135 3.38 11.62 -20.56
CA VAL A 135 3.16 11.64 -19.12
C VAL A 135 1.70 11.88 -18.78
N LYS A 136 1.00 12.76 -19.51
CA LYS A 136 -0.44 13.00 -19.32
C LYS A 136 -1.30 11.76 -19.62
N ALA A 137 -0.93 10.98 -20.63
CA ALA A 137 -1.64 9.76 -20.96
C ALA A 137 -1.41 8.67 -19.90
N GLU A 138 -0.14 8.47 -19.51
CA GLU A 138 0.23 7.47 -18.50
C GLU A 138 -0.30 7.83 -17.11
N SER A 139 -0.28 9.10 -16.72
CA SER A 139 -0.81 9.54 -15.42
C SER A 139 -2.28 9.20 -15.27
N ARG A 140 -3.07 9.35 -16.34
CA ARG A 140 -4.49 8.98 -16.36
C ARG A 140 -4.68 7.46 -16.22
N ASN A 141 -3.85 6.66 -16.88
CA ASN A 141 -3.92 5.20 -16.80
C ASN A 141 -3.51 4.69 -15.41
N ALA A 142 -2.53 5.35 -14.78
CA ALA A 142 -2.05 5.04 -13.44
C ALA A 142 -2.92 5.63 -12.32
N GLY A 143 -3.95 6.40 -12.64
CA GLY A 143 -4.83 7.04 -11.66
C GLY A 143 -4.18 8.19 -10.88
N TRP A 144 -3.10 8.77 -11.40
CA TRP A 144 -2.47 9.95 -10.80
C TRP A 144 -3.35 11.18 -10.97
N SER A 145 -3.34 12.04 -9.95
CA SER A 145 -3.92 13.37 -10.04
C SER A 145 -3.11 14.28 -10.99
N ASP A 146 -3.76 15.30 -11.53
CA ASP A 146 -3.07 16.32 -12.34
C ASP A 146 -1.94 17.01 -11.57
N ALA A 147 -2.10 17.16 -10.24
CA ALA A 147 -1.09 17.72 -9.37
C ALA A 147 0.17 16.83 -9.28
N GLU A 148 0.00 15.52 -9.19
CA GLU A 148 1.11 14.55 -9.17
C GLU A 148 1.83 14.51 -10.51
N ALA A 149 1.08 14.46 -11.62
CA ALA A 149 1.64 14.51 -12.97
C ALA A 149 2.44 15.81 -13.18
N LYS A 150 1.90 16.95 -12.75
CA LYS A 150 2.61 18.24 -12.79
C LYS A 150 3.88 18.23 -11.94
N LYS A 151 3.81 17.74 -10.70
CA LYS A 151 4.98 17.61 -9.82
C LYS A 151 6.07 16.71 -10.42
N PHE A 152 5.69 15.68 -11.18
CA PHE A 152 6.64 14.88 -11.95
C PHE A 152 7.29 15.68 -13.07
N MET A 153 6.50 16.34 -13.92
CA MET A 153 7.04 17.14 -15.02
C MET A 153 7.94 18.28 -14.56
N ASP A 154 7.59 18.97 -13.47
CA ASP A 154 8.40 20.05 -12.90
C ASP A 154 9.76 19.51 -12.41
N ALA A 155 9.79 18.31 -11.82
CA ALA A 155 11.04 17.66 -11.41
C ALA A 155 11.90 17.24 -12.62
N VAL A 156 11.28 16.73 -13.70
CA VAL A 156 12.01 16.40 -14.94
C VAL A 156 12.63 17.67 -15.53
N LYS A 157 11.86 18.75 -15.66
CA LYS A 157 12.33 20.03 -16.19
C LYS A 157 13.46 20.64 -15.35
N SER A 158 13.38 20.51 -14.03
CA SER A 158 14.43 21.00 -13.12
C SER A 158 15.72 20.19 -13.21
N ALA A 159 15.62 18.93 -13.62
CA ALA A 159 16.76 18.04 -13.77
C ALA A 159 17.40 18.10 -15.16
N MET A 160 16.78 18.75 -16.15
CA MET A 160 17.31 18.92 -17.51
C MET A 160 18.39 19.99 -17.58
#